data_AF-A0A7C8AKJ5-F1
#
_entry.id   AF-A0A7C8AKJ5-F1
#
_cell.length_a   1.000
_cell.length_b   1.000
_cell.length_c   1.000
_cell.angle_alpha   90.00
_cell.angle_beta   90.00
_cell.angle_gamma   90.00
#
_symmetry.space_group_name_H-M   'P 1'
#
loop_
_entity.id
_entity.type
_entity.pdbx_description
1 polymer ?
#
loop_
_entity_poly.entity_id
_entity_poly.type
_entity_poly.pdbx_seq_one_letter_code
_entity_poly.pdbx_strand_id
1 'polypeptide(L)'
;MSRLSMQSFFKHRNPQAALAALLVCCAAALGSCPDGSDQGLLPPDAAFLRERMETLNAFLDSQEYAAAVSWEEHVAITYQLARGREPTPAEYTLLCFLREEPGLERSGVLALVLRGAGSRLTWAQCRAFLNQVNTADFRSTAEIGGIAKRLSSVSFTDIARDLVNAAFPEAPIQDVPKATSDIGYRDIGYRDIEYNTYFGYLHAHSELSLDARGDPLEAYEYARDQGGLDFFSLTDHGIFLAMWPWQNKWDQLVSAANATYEPGVYVTLWGFEWSNPVLGHLNVMNSSDFTDTVTTFRLGKFYRWLANRPAAFATFNHPGEFDFLGIQFLHFYPCAAVIPQVVGMELCNADKDLDRFYYGGSWHSDLSYWDVANLEGWYVGALGSQDNHRQDWGTRNEFRTGVLAEQLTREALIDAYWAHRFYATEDKNLYLDFRCAGYPMGSRLSGVPAEFTVNASDGGGDAFEEVRLYRNGILLDTQTVAGDAVSVTFTAPTVSGSNYYYVIVAQADDNDGSGRNDEAISSPIWLQE
;
A
#
# COMPACT_ATOMS: atom_id res chain seq x y z
N MET A 1 -8.28 -3.87 27.10
CA MET A 1 -9.48 -4.75 27.17
C MET A 1 -9.15 -5.99 28.02
N SER A 2 -10.15 -6.72 28.52
CA SER A 2 -9.96 -7.92 29.37
C SER A 2 -10.05 -9.24 28.57
N ARG A 3 -9.46 -10.33 29.08
CA ARG A 3 -9.18 -11.58 28.35
C ARG A 3 -10.40 -12.50 28.06
N LEU A 4 -11.61 -11.97 27.85
CA LEU A 4 -12.85 -12.76 27.77
C LEU A 4 -13.74 -12.41 26.58
N SER A 5 -13.31 -12.76 25.37
CA SER A 5 -14.17 -12.78 24.16
C SER A 5 -13.67 -13.70 23.01
N MET A 6 -12.36 -13.96 22.89
CA MET A 6 -11.73 -14.65 21.74
C MET A 6 -12.33 -16.01 21.30
N GLN A 7 -13.15 -16.67 22.11
CA GLN A 7 -13.71 -18.00 21.79
C GLN A 7 -14.96 -17.97 20.88
N SER A 8 -15.60 -16.81 20.65
CA SER A 8 -16.80 -16.72 19.80
C SER A 8 -16.56 -16.24 18.36
N PHE A 9 -15.34 -15.81 18.02
CA PHE A 9 -15.06 -15.02 16.81
C PHE A 9 -14.94 -15.84 15.52
N PHE A 10 -14.44 -17.09 15.59
CA PHE A 10 -14.05 -17.93 14.44
C PHE A 10 -15.20 -18.53 13.59
N LYS A 11 -16.36 -17.89 13.49
CA LYS A 11 -17.59 -18.56 13.03
C LYS A 11 -17.92 -18.48 11.54
N HIS A 12 -17.34 -17.54 10.79
CA HIS A 12 -17.64 -17.35 9.36
C HIS A 12 -16.40 -17.01 8.52
N ARG A 13 -16.35 -17.58 7.30
CA ARG A 13 -15.24 -17.57 6.32
C ARG A 13 -13.98 -18.33 6.78
N ASN A 14 -13.13 -18.72 5.83
CA ASN A 14 -12.12 -19.77 6.03
C ASN A 14 -10.94 -19.27 6.89
N PRO A 15 -10.79 -19.75 8.15
CA PRO A 15 -9.71 -19.30 9.01
C PRO A 15 -8.33 -19.74 8.52
N GLN A 16 -8.22 -20.67 7.57
CA GLN A 16 -6.92 -21.05 7.01
C GLN A 16 -6.37 -19.97 6.06
N ALA A 17 -7.19 -19.38 5.17
CA ALA A 17 -6.77 -18.27 4.32
C ALA A 17 -6.26 -17.07 5.14
N ALA A 18 -6.99 -16.76 6.21
CA ALA A 18 -6.67 -15.77 7.23
C ALA A 18 -5.36 -16.02 8.02
N LEU A 19 -4.89 -17.28 8.04
CA LEU A 19 -3.76 -17.75 8.84
C LEU A 19 -2.43 -17.71 8.09
N ALA A 20 -2.47 -17.91 6.76
CA ALA A 20 -1.28 -18.11 5.83
C ALA A 20 -0.68 -16.65 5.96
N ALA A 21 -1.45 -15.63 5.59
CA ALA A 21 -1.23 -14.20 5.81
C ALA A 21 -0.41 -13.88 7.08
N LEU A 22 -0.88 -14.36 8.24
CA LEU A 22 -0.27 -14.05 9.54
C LEU A 22 1.19 -14.46 9.67
N LEU A 23 1.59 -15.47 8.91
CA LEU A 23 2.87 -16.12 9.02
C LEU A 23 3.85 -15.53 8.02
N VAL A 24 3.41 -15.23 6.79
CA VAL A 24 4.17 -14.75 5.59
C VAL A 24 5.24 -13.69 5.86
N CYS A 25 5.14 -12.97 6.96
CA CYS A 25 5.88 -11.74 7.18
C CYS A 25 6.77 -11.75 8.43
N CYS A 26 6.42 -12.52 9.47
CA CYS A 26 6.83 -12.16 10.83
C CYS A 26 8.32 -12.31 11.18
N ALA A 27 9.09 -13.03 10.38
CA ALA A 27 10.08 -13.93 10.96
C ALA A 27 11.55 -13.72 10.59
N ALA A 28 11.89 -12.91 9.57
CA ALA A 28 13.28 -12.54 9.30
C ALA A 28 13.84 -11.50 10.30
N ALA A 29 13.12 -11.25 11.39
CA ALA A 29 13.52 -10.37 12.48
C ALA A 29 14.55 -11.04 13.42
N LEU A 30 15.78 -11.28 12.94
CA LEU A 30 17.07 -11.18 13.68
C LEU A 30 18.24 -11.71 12.85
N GLY A 31 19.20 -10.84 12.51
CA GLY A 31 20.45 -11.21 11.85
C GLY A 31 20.94 -10.13 10.88
N SER A 32 21.77 -9.21 11.37
CA SER A 32 22.40 -8.18 10.54
C SER A 32 23.40 -8.79 9.57
N CYS A 33 23.34 -8.34 8.31
CA CYS A 33 24.40 -8.47 7.31
C CYS A 33 24.75 -7.06 6.84
N PRO A 34 25.99 -6.75 6.42
CA PRO A 34 26.29 -5.44 5.84
C PRO A 34 25.56 -5.26 4.50
N ASP A 35 24.93 -4.12 4.29
CA ASP A 35 24.32 -3.78 3.00
C ASP A 35 25.41 -3.61 1.93
N GLY A 36 25.50 -4.60 1.04
CA GLY A 36 26.43 -4.59 -0.08
C GLY A 36 25.94 -3.64 -1.17
N SER A 37 26.56 -2.45 -1.25
CA SER A 37 26.27 -1.45 -2.29
C SER A 37 26.87 -1.85 -3.66
N ASP A 38 26.39 -2.95 -4.22
CA ASP A 38 26.58 -3.32 -5.63
C ASP A 38 25.87 -2.25 -6.51
N GLN A 39 26.58 -1.17 -6.83
CA GLN A 39 26.14 -0.14 -7.78
C GLN A 39 26.79 -0.33 -9.16
N GLY A 40 25.99 -0.21 -10.21
CA GLY A 40 26.41 0.20 -11.55
C GLY A 40 27.05 -0.84 -12.46
N LEU A 41 27.72 -1.89 -11.96
CA LEU A 41 28.38 -2.90 -12.81
C LEU A 41 28.16 -4.34 -12.30
N LEU A 42 27.81 -5.24 -13.22
CA LEU A 42 27.74 -6.68 -12.96
C LEU A 42 29.15 -7.24 -12.69
N PRO A 43 29.33 -8.15 -11.71
CA PRO A 43 30.60 -8.82 -11.50
C PRO A 43 30.98 -9.70 -12.70
N PRO A 44 32.29 -9.95 -12.97
CA PRO A 44 32.74 -10.62 -14.19
C PRO A 44 32.18 -12.03 -14.43
N ASP A 45 31.71 -12.71 -13.38
CA ASP A 45 31.10 -14.04 -13.43
C ASP A 45 29.58 -14.03 -13.20
N ALA A 46 28.91 -12.87 -13.28
CA ALA A 46 27.46 -12.75 -13.13
C ALA A 46 26.67 -13.69 -14.07
N ALA A 47 27.14 -13.89 -15.30
CA ALA A 47 26.53 -14.82 -16.26
C ALA A 47 26.62 -16.29 -15.79
N PHE A 48 27.74 -16.69 -15.20
CA PHE A 48 27.95 -18.06 -14.68
C PHE A 48 27.19 -18.30 -13.37
N LEU A 49 27.14 -17.29 -12.48
CA LEU A 49 26.31 -17.35 -11.27
C LEU A 49 24.81 -17.37 -11.61
N ARG A 50 24.41 -16.67 -12.69
CA ARG A 50 23.07 -16.73 -13.26
C ARG A 50 22.73 -18.14 -13.74
N GLU A 51 23.44 -18.68 -14.72
CA GLU A 51 23.22 -20.02 -15.30
C GLU A 51 23.11 -21.10 -14.21
N ARG A 52 23.97 -21.04 -13.19
CA ARG A 52 23.95 -21.99 -12.06
C ARG A 52 22.75 -21.84 -11.13
N MET A 53 22.26 -20.62 -10.89
CA MET A 53 21.02 -20.42 -10.12
C MET A 53 19.78 -20.67 -10.99
N GLU A 54 19.78 -20.39 -12.30
CA GLU A 54 18.73 -20.82 -13.26
C GLU A 54 18.54 -22.34 -13.18
N THR A 55 19.66 -23.08 -13.26
CA THR A 55 19.69 -24.54 -13.14
C THR A 55 19.19 -25.04 -11.79
N LEU A 56 19.56 -24.38 -10.68
CA LEU A 56 19.11 -24.75 -9.35
C LEU A 56 17.61 -24.50 -9.18
N ASN A 57 17.11 -23.35 -9.63
CA ASN A 57 15.71 -22.99 -9.47
C ASN A 57 14.80 -23.90 -10.30
N ALA A 58 15.13 -24.11 -11.59
CA ALA A 58 14.43 -25.07 -12.45
C ALA A 58 14.41 -26.51 -11.87
N PHE A 59 15.38 -26.87 -11.01
CA PHE A 59 15.34 -28.10 -10.22
C PHE A 59 14.40 -28.00 -9.00
N LEU A 60 14.46 -26.92 -8.21
CA LEU A 60 13.61 -26.73 -7.02
C LEU A 60 12.13 -26.56 -7.36
N ASP A 61 11.83 -26.05 -8.55
CA ASP A 61 10.47 -25.80 -9.02
C ASP A 61 9.95 -26.96 -9.90
N SER A 62 10.77 -28.00 -10.12
CA SER A 62 10.40 -29.21 -10.85
C SER A 62 9.36 -30.08 -10.13
N GLN A 63 8.54 -30.79 -10.92
CA GLN A 63 7.58 -31.76 -10.39
C GLN A 63 8.29 -32.96 -9.73
N GLU A 64 9.46 -33.34 -10.24
CA GLU A 64 10.31 -34.40 -9.71
C GLU A 64 10.81 -34.09 -8.29
N TYR A 65 11.30 -32.86 -8.05
CA TYR A 65 11.67 -32.43 -6.71
C TYR A 65 10.44 -32.25 -5.82
N ALA A 66 9.35 -31.67 -6.35
CA ALA A 66 8.11 -31.47 -5.60
C ALA A 66 7.45 -32.78 -5.12
N ALA A 67 7.66 -33.89 -5.86
CA ALA A 67 7.23 -35.23 -5.47
C ALA A 67 8.20 -35.94 -4.51
N ALA A 68 9.46 -35.51 -4.44
CA ALA A 68 10.50 -36.11 -3.59
C ALA A 68 10.70 -35.40 -2.24
N VAL A 69 10.32 -34.12 -2.14
CA VAL A 69 10.50 -33.29 -0.94
C VAL A 69 9.24 -32.45 -0.70
N SER A 70 8.63 -32.63 0.47
CA SER A 70 7.45 -31.83 0.84
C SER A 70 7.81 -30.35 0.95
N TRP A 71 6.82 -29.46 0.82
CA TRP A 71 7.08 -28.02 0.92
C TRP A 71 7.64 -27.66 2.31
N GLU A 72 7.09 -28.29 3.35
CA GLU A 72 7.50 -28.21 4.74
C GLU A 72 8.96 -28.64 4.96
N GLU A 73 9.37 -29.75 4.31
CA GLU A 73 10.76 -30.22 4.33
C GLU A 73 11.69 -29.28 3.55
N HIS A 74 11.23 -28.76 2.41
CA HIS A 74 11.99 -27.81 1.59
C HIS A 74 12.34 -26.53 2.38
N VAL A 75 11.41 -26.00 3.19
CA VAL A 75 11.68 -24.85 4.08
C VAL A 75 12.79 -25.16 5.08
N ALA A 76 12.74 -26.34 5.72
CA ALA A 76 13.76 -26.77 6.69
C ALA A 76 15.14 -26.98 6.02
N ILE A 77 15.18 -27.65 4.87
CA ILE A 77 16.38 -27.86 4.04
C ILE A 77 17.00 -26.51 3.66
N THR A 78 16.19 -25.60 3.15
CA THR A 78 16.63 -24.27 2.70
C THR A 78 17.30 -23.50 3.82
N TYR A 79 16.73 -23.52 5.04
CA TYR A 79 17.36 -22.91 6.20
C TYR A 79 18.69 -23.56 6.61
N GLN A 80 18.75 -24.89 6.62
CA GLN A 80 19.97 -25.62 6.97
C GLN A 80 21.10 -25.33 5.96
N LEU A 81 20.80 -25.31 4.67
CA LEU A 81 21.76 -25.04 3.59
C LEU A 81 22.16 -23.56 3.46
N ALA A 82 21.20 -22.62 3.56
CA ALA A 82 21.45 -21.20 3.33
C ALA A 82 21.90 -20.43 4.59
N ARG A 83 21.56 -20.90 5.79
CA ARG A 83 21.81 -20.20 7.08
C ARG A 83 22.55 -21.03 8.12
N GLY A 84 22.79 -22.32 7.88
CA GLY A 84 23.48 -23.21 8.83
C GLY A 84 22.72 -23.46 10.14
N ARG A 85 21.40 -23.23 10.15
CA ARG A 85 20.53 -23.43 11.32
C ARG A 85 19.12 -23.87 10.92
N GLU A 86 18.34 -24.34 11.88
CA GLU A 86 16.90 -24.53 11.72
C GLU A 86 16.18 -23.18 11.54
N PRO A 87 15.01 -23.16 10.86
CA PRO A 87 14.07 -22.04 10.97
C PRO A 87 13.43 -22.01 12.36
N THR A 88 13.16 -20.81 12.87
CA THR A 88 12.27 -20.63 14.03
C THR A 88 10.83 -21.06 13.68
N PRO A 89 9.94 -21.33 14.66
CA PRO A 89 8.53 -21.64 14.38
C PRO A 89 7.84 -20.60 13.50
N ALA A 90 8.14 -19.31 13.72
CA ALA A 90 7.67 -18.24 12.85
C ALA A 90 8.22 -18.39 11.42
N GLU A 91 9.54 -18.49 11.21
CA GLU A 91 10.17 -18.59 9.87
C GLU A 91 9.73 -19.83 9.10
N TYR A 92 9.50 -20.91 9.82
CA TYR A 92 9.04 -22.15 9.26
C TYR A 92 7.61 -22.03 8.75
N THR A 93 6.68 -21.59 9.61
CA THR A 93 5.27 -21.51 9.21
C THR A 93 5.03 -20.35 8.23
N LEU A 94 5.89 -19.30 8.26
CA LEU A 94 5.99 -18.24 7.26
C LEU A 94 6.14 -18.80 5.86
N LEU A 95 7.24 -19.53 5.64
CA LEU A 95 7.55 -20.04 4.31
C LEU A 95 6.73 -21.29 3.97
N CYS A 96 6.19 -22.02 4.95
CA CYS A 96 5.22 -23.08 4.67
C CYS A 96 3.88 -22.53 4.17
N PHE A 97 3.52 -21.31 4.59
CA PHE A 97 2.33 -20.64 4.08
C PHE A 97 2.56 -20.16 2.64
N LEU A 98 3.69 -19.48 2.40
CA LEU A 98 4.50 -19.58 1.19
C LEU A 98 3.78 -19.99 -0.12
N ARG A 99 3.53 -21.31 -0.16
CA ARG A 99 2.98 -22.15 -1.23
C ARG A 99 1.64 -21.73 -1.83
N GLU A 100 0.77 -21.10 -1.05
CA GLU A 100 -0.60 -20.81 -1.51
C GLU A 100 -0.68 -19.47 -2.29
N GLU A 101 0.38 -18.66 -2.30
CA GLU A 101 0.42 -17.38 -3.03
C GLU A 101 0.66 -17.60 -4.55
N PRO A 102 -0.10 -16.94 -5.44
CA PRO A 102 0.06 -17.09 -6.88
C PRO A 102 1.47 -16.76 -7.39
N GLY A 103 2.03 -17.66 -8.21
CA GLY A 103 3.35 -17.48 -8.82
C GLY A 103 4.55 -17.70 -7.88
N LEU A 104 4.33 -18.06 -6.61
CA LEU A 104 5.41 -18.25 -5.65
C LEU A 104 5.91 -19.69 -5.58
N GLU A 105 7.04 -19.94 -6.24
CA GLU A 105 7.68 -21.27 -6.30
C GLU A 105 8.73 -21.49 -5.20
N ARG A 106 9.31 -22.70 -5.12
CA ARG A 106 10.26 -23.09 -4.06
C ARG A 106 11.59 -22.35 -4.18
N SER A 107 12.01 -21.99 -5.39
CA SER A 107 13.16 -21.08 -5.55
C SER A 107 12.93 -19.68 -4.95
N GLY A 108 11.67 -19.24 -4.86
CA GLY A 108 11.27 -18.04 -4.15
C GLY A 108 11.56 -18.13 -2.65
N VAL A 109 11.22 -19.27 -2.03
CA VAL A 109 11.58 -19.60 -0.64
C VAL A 109 13.10 -19.55 -0.44
N LEU A 110 13.88 -20.14 -1.36
CA LEU A 110 15.35 -20.05 -1.33
C LEU A 110 15.85 -18.59 -1.40
N ALA A 111 15.29 -17.78 -2.30
CA ALA A 111 15.71 -16.39 -2.48
C ALA A 111 15.49 -15.55 -1.21
N LEU A 112 14.32 -15.66 -0.58
CA LEU A 112 13.99 -14.96 0.66
C LEU A 112 14.96 -15.34 1.81
N VAL A 113 15.27 -16.63 1.96
CA VAL A 113 16.17 -17.11 3.03
C VAL A 113 17.62 -16.72 2.77
N LEU A 114 18.10 -16.80 1.52
CA LEU A 114 19.46 -16.35 1.16
C LEU A 114 19.64 -14.85 1.41
N ARG A 115 18.66 -14.04 0.96
CA ARG A 115 18.61 -12.59 1.13
C ARG A 115 18.68 -12.22 2.61
N GLY A 116 17.82 -12.83 3.44
CA GLY A 116 17.65 -12.46 4.83
C GLY A 116 17.17 -11.01 4.99
N ALA A 117 17.87 -10.23 5.81
CA ALA A 117 17.41 -8.91 6.26
C ALA A 117 17.76 -7.73 5.32
N GLY A 118 18.66 -7.89 4.34
CA GLY A 118 18.98 -6.84 3.36
C GLY A 118 17.92 -6.78 2.25
N SER A 119 17.78 -5.65 1.54
CA SER A 119 16.64 -5.40 0.64
C SER A 119 16.58 -6.24 -0.65
N ARG A 120 17.64 -6.96 -1.02
CA ARG A 120 17.69 -7.82 -2.22
C ARG A 120 18.76 -8.90 -2.10
N LEU A 121 18.64 -9.98 -2.88
CA LEU A 121 19.67 -11.01 -2.96
C LEU A 121 20.88 -10.51 -3.78
N THR A 122 22.09 -10.59 -3.22
CA THR A 122 23.33 -10.10 -3.86
C THR A 122 24.10 -11.19 -4.59
N TRP A 123 24.93 -10.81 -5.57
CA TRP A 123 25.87 -11.71 -6.24
C TRP A 123 26.86 -12.38 -5.26
N ALA A 124 27.21 -11.70 -4.16
CA ALA A 124 28.06 -12.25 -3.11
C ALA A 124 27.37 -13.40 -2.37
N GLN A 125 26.07 -13.28 -2.04
CA GLN A 125 25.27 -14.34 -1.43
C GLN A 125 25.10 -15.53 -2.38
N CYS A 126 24.73 -15.30 -3.65
CA CYS A 126 24.61 -16.37 -4.66
C CYS A 126 25.93 -17.14 -4.81
N ARG A 127 27.06 -16.44 -4.91
CA ARG A 127 28.41 -17.03 -5.00
C ARG A 127 28.77 -17.84 -3.75
N ALA A 128 28.55 -17.30 -2.56
CA ALA A 128 28.88 -17.98 -1.31
C ALA A 128 28.10 -19.29 -1.14
N PHE A 129 26.82 -19.28 -1.52
CA PHE A 129 25.93 -20.44 -1.48
C PHE A 129 26.28 -21.48 -2.56
N LEU A 130 26.39 -21.08 -3.82
CA LEU A 130 26.74 -21.96 -4.95
C LEU A 130 28.15 -22.57 -4.87
N ASN A 131 29.03 -22.05 -4.00
CA ASN A 131 30.33 -22.64 -3.72
C ASN A 131 30.28 -23.78 -2.68
N GLN A 132 29.14 -23.95 -1.98
CA GLN A 132 28.97 -24.93 -0.90
C GLN A 132 27.83 -25.91 -1.16
N VAL A 133 26.83 -25.52 -1.96
CA VAL A 133 25.57 -26.25 -2.15
C VAL A 133 25.32 -26.59 -3.61
N ASN A 134 24.75 -27.78 -3.85
CA ASN A 134 24.31 -28.27 -5.15
C ASN A 134 22.92 -28.92 -5.07
N THR A 135 22.30 -29.23 -6.22
CA THR A 135 20.93 -29.78 -6.29
C THR A 135 20.77 -31.09 -5.50
N ALA A 136 21.79 -31.94 -5.42
CA ALA A 136 21.71 -33.20 -4.67
C ALA A 136 21.68 -33.02 -3.14
N ASP A 137 22.04 -31.84 -2.62
CA ASP A 137 21.96 -31.53 -1.18
C ASP A 137 20.52 -31.22 -0.74
N PHE A 138 19.69 -30.76 -1.66
CA PHE A 138 18.26 -30.59 -1.46
C PHE A 138 17.56 -31.97 -1.51
N ARG A 139 17.52 -32.66 -0.36
CA ARG A 139 16.88 -33.97 -0.20
C ARG A 139 16.28 -34.14 1.20
N SER A 140 15.14 -34.82 1.30
CA SER A 140 14.59 -35.23 2.59
C SER A 140 15.56 -36.16 3.32
N THR A 141 15.60 -36.04 4.65
CA THR A 141 16.35 -36.91 5.56
C THR A 141 15.53 -37.14 6.83
N ALA A 142 15.87 -38.16 7.62
CA ALA A 142 15.22 -38.40 8.92
C ALA A 142 15.36 -37.22 9.91
N GLU A 143 16.40 -36.40 9.75
CA GLU A 143 16.62 -35.17 10.52
C GLU A 143 15.66 -34.07 10.04
N ILE A 144 15.63 -33.79 8.73
CA ILE A 144 14.74 -32.82 8.08
C ILE A 144 13.27 -33.12 8.38
N GLY A 145 12.83 -34.36 8.17
CA GLY A 145 11.46 -34.77 8.48
C GLY A 145 11.12 -34.66 9.98
N GLY A 146 12.13 -34.80 10.86
CA GLY A 146 12.01 -34.57 12.30
C GLY A 146 11.91 -33.09 12.67
N ILE A 147 12.60 -32.20 11.94
CA ILE A 147 12.49 -30.74 12.06
C ILE A 147 11.12 -30.29 11.58
N ALA A 148 10.74 -30.63 10.35
CA ALA A 148 9.45 -30.27 9.76
C ALA A 148 8.28 -30.75 10.62
N LYS A 149 8.24 -32.04 10.99
CA LYS A 149 7.19 -32.58 11.86
C LYS A 149 7.10 -31.89 13.22
N ARG A 150 8.23 -31.44 13.80
CA ARG A 150 8.25 -30.70 15.06
C ARG A 150 7.66 -29.30 14.87
N LEU A 151 8.10 -28.56 13.85
CA LEU A 151 7.67 -27.17 13.64
C LEU A 151 6.21 -27.10 13.17
N SER A 152 5.75 -28.03 12.31
CA SER A 152 4.32 -28.20 11.96
C SER A 152 3.43 -28.65 13.14
N SER A 153 4.00 -29.04 14.29
CA SER A 153 3.23 -29.37 15.50
C SER A 153 3.09 -28.20 16.48
N VAL A 154 3.72 -27.05 16.20
CA VAL A 154 3.56 -25.84 17.01
C VAL A 154 2.17 -25.26 16.78
N SER A 155 1.45 -25.00 17.87
CA SER A 155 0.10 -24.43 17.85
C SER A 155 0.12 -23.02 17.25
N PHE A 156 -0.59 -22.86 16.12
CA PHE A 156 -0.73 -21.55 15.47
C PHE A 156 -1.23 -20.47 16.42
N THR A 157 -2.22 -20.79 17.27
CA THR A 157 -2.82 -19.84 18.22
C THR A 157 -1.82 -19.31 19.26
N ASP A 158 -0.72 -20.03 19.49
CA ASP A 158 0.36 -19.57 20.36
C ASP A 158 1.36 -18.70 19.57
N ILE A 159 1.72 -19.09 18.34
CA ILE A 159 2.50 -18.25 17.42
C ILE A 159 1.79 -16.89 17.21
N ALA A 160 0.54 -16.90 16.77
CA ALA A 160 -0.27 -15.71 16.53
C ALA A 160 -0.37 -14.79 17.76
N ARG A 161 -0.46 -15.37 18.96
CA ARG A 161 -0.49 -14.57 20.20
C ARG A 161 0.84 -13.85 20.42
N ASP A 162 1.96 -14.53 20.22
CA ASP A 162 3.28 -13.94 20.36
C ASP A 162 3.55 -12.88 19.27
N LEU A 163 3.02 -13.09 18.05
CA LEU A 163 3.04 -12.10 16.97
C LEU A 163 2.19 -10.86 17.26
N VAL A 164 0.98 -11.03 17.81
CA VAL A 164 0.12 -9.92 18.24
C VAL A 164 0.75 -9.16 19.41
N ASN A 165 1.27 -9.87 20.42
CA ASN A 165 2.03 -9.26 21.54
C ASN A 165 3.24 -8.46 21.03
N ALA A 166 3.88 -8.92 19.96
CA ALA A 166 5.02 -8.28 19.31
C ALA A 166 4.64 -7.13 18.36
N ALA A 167 3.42 -7.11 17.81
CA ALA A 167 2.95 -6.05 16.92
C ALA A 167 2.67 -4.74 17.68
N PHE A 168 2.21 -4.84 18.94
CA PHE A 168 2.13 -3.69 19.84
C PHE A 168 3.53 -3.16 20.19
N PRO A 169 3.71 -1.83 20.34
CA PRO A 169 5.01 -1.24 20.61
C PRO A 169 5.48 -1.55 22.05
N GLU A 170 6.62 -2.24 22.17
CA GLU A 170 7.26 -2.58 23.46
C GLU A 170 7.69 -1.32 24.26
N ALA A 171 7.82 -0.17 23.60
CA ALA A 171 8.03 1.14 24.19
C ALA A 171 7.46 2.24 23.25
N PRO A 172 7.05 3.42 23.76
CA PRO A 172 6.78 4.57 22.90
C PRO A 172 7.99 4.88 22.02
N ILE A 173 7.75 5.32 20.78
CA ILE A 173 8.79 5.55 19.77
C ILE A 173 9.51 6.88 20.05
N GLN A 174 10.37 6.89 21.08
CA GLN A 174 11.07 8.08 21.57
C GLN A 174 12.37 8.39 20.79
N ASP A 175 12.93 7.39 20.10
CA ASP A 175 14.22 7.49 19.38
C ASP A 175 14.09 7.70 17.86
N VAL A 176 12.86 7.88 17.33
CA VAL A 176 12.72 8.45 15.99
C VAL A 176 13.02 9.95 16.08
N PRO A 177 13.88 10.53 15.22
CA PRO A 177 14.09 11.97 15.19
C PRO A 177 12.75 12.69 15.10
N LYS A 178 12.57 13.77 15.89
CA LYS A 178 11.47 14.70 15.61
C LYS A 178 11.58 15.10 14.13
N ALA A 179 10.46 15.02 13.40
CA ALA A 179 10.38 15.50 12.03
C ALA A 179 11.06 16.87 11.95
N THR A 180 12.11 16.96 11.14
CA THR A 180 12.89 18.19 11.00
C THR A 180 11.95 19.27 10.49
N SER A 181 11.89 20.40 11.20
CA SER A 181 11.01 21.55 10.92
C SER A 181 11.20 22.16 9.52
N ASP A 182 12.22 21.70 8.81
CA ASP A 182 12.59 22.10 7.45
C ASP A 182 11.72 21.36 6.40
N ILE A 183 11.14 20.21 6.75
CA ILE A 183 9.88 19.73 6.17
C ILE A 183 8.76 20.50 6.89
N GLY A 184 8.76 21.82 6.71
CA GLY A 184 7.84 22.70 7.41
C GLY A 184 6.42 22.29 7.08
N TYR A 185 5.63 22.00 8.13
CA TYR A 185 4.20 21.74 8.04
C TYR A 185 3.57 22.77 7.10
N ARG A 186 3.12 22.33 5.91
CA ARG A 186 2.39 23.17 4.95
C ARG A 186 0.92 23.34 5.40
N ASP A 187 0.74 23.61 6.70
CA ASP A 187 -0.53 23.78 7.44
C ASP A 187 -1.26 25.09 7.09
N ILE A 188 -1.09 25.54 5.86
CA ILE A 188 -1.85 26.59 5.20
C ILE A 188 -1.74 26.28 3.70
N GLY A 189 -2.78 25.69 3.12
CA GLY A 189 -2.97 25.77 1.68
C GLY A 189 -2.96 27.25 1.28
N TYR A 190 -2.35 27.59 0.15
CA TYR A 190 -2.26 29.00 -0.23
C TYR A 190 -3.64 29.52 -0.62
N ARG A 191 -4.17 30.41 0.22
CA ARG A 191 -5.49 31.03 0.05
C ARG A 191 -5.60 31.69 -1.33
N ASP A 192 -6.74 31.49 -1.99
CA ASP A 192 -7.09 32.09 -3.28
C ASP A 192 -6.13 31.75 -4.44
N ILE A 193 -5.37 30.64 -4.37
CA ILE A 193 -4.68 30.04 -5.53
C ILE A 193 -5.66 29.22 -6.40
N GLU A 194 -5.57 29.39 -7.72
CA GLU A 194 -6.20 28.51 -8.71
C GLU A 194 -5.25 27.34 -9.03
N TYR A 195 -5.77 26.12 -9.02
CA TYR A 195 -5.03 24.90 -9.32
C TYR A 195 -5.63 24.23 -10.56
N ASN A 196 -4.81 23.49 -11.31
CA ASN A 196 -5.30 22.56 -12.32
C ASN A 196 -5.61 21.22 -11.65
N THR A 197 -6.69 20.57 -12.08
CA THR A 197 -6.96 19.16 -11.73
C THR A 197 -6.28 18.26 -12.75
N TYR A 198 -5.61 17.22 -12.25
CA TYR A 198 -5.02 16.15 -13.03
C TYR A 198 -5.55 14.80 -12.53
N PHE A 199 -5.80 13.85 -13.43
CA PHE A 199 -6.39 12.54 -13.10
C PHE A 199 -5.38 11.40 -13.23
N GLY A 200 -5.41 10.47 -12.28
CA GLY A 200 -4.44 9.37 -12.24
C GLY A 200 -4.54 8.47 -11.03
N TYR A 201 -3.51 7.62 -10.87
CA TYR A 201 -3.45 6.60 -9.82
C TYR A 201 -2.11 6.53 -9.07
N LEU A 202 -2.22 6.03 -7.85
CA LEU A 202 -1.12 5.71 -6.94
C LEU A 202 -1.11 4.22 -6.52
N HIS A 203 -1.84 3.34 -7.22
CA HIS A 203 -1.83 1.90 -6.95
C HIS A 203 -2.02 1.09 -8.24
N ALA A 204 -0.96 0.40 -8.68
CA ALA A 204 -0.97 -0.50 -9.82
C ALA A 204 0.26 -1.42 -9.83
N HIS A 205 0.13 -2.58 -10.47
CA HIS A 205 1.12 -3.66 -10.49
C HIS A 205 1.52 -4.02 -11.92
N SER A 206 2.70 -4.62 -12.06
CA SER A 206 3.30 -5.11 -13.31
C SER A 206 3.82 -6.54 -13.09
N GLU A 207 4.44 -7.18 -14.09
CA GLU A 207 5.05 -8.52 -13.91
C GLU A 207 6.22 -8.57 -12.88
N LEU A 208 6.61 -7.43 -12.32
CA LEU A 208 7.51 -7.40 -11.15
C LEU A 208 6.81 -7.95 -9.90
N SER A 209 5.49 -7.81 -9.80
CA SER A 209 4.60 -8.59 -8.92
C SER A 209 4.19 -9.91 -9.61
N LEU A 210 4.27 -11.05 -8.93
CA LEU A 210 4.17 -12.38 -9.57
C LEU A 210 2.72 -12.78 -9.93
N ASP A 211 1.76 -12.15 -9.30
CA ASP A 211 0.31 -12.20 -9.53
C ASP A 211 -0.16 -11.28 -10.66
N ALA A 212 0.52 -10.15 -10.91
CA ALA A 212 0.21 -9.19 -11.97
C ALA A 212 0.89 -9.48 -13.32
N ARG A 213 0.59 -8.71 -14.37
CA ARG A 213 0.96 -9.00 -15.77
C ARG A 213 1.39 -7.75 -16.55
N GLY A 214 2.23 -7.95 -17.56
CA GLY A 214 2.71 -6.91 -18.47
C GLY A 214 3.95 -6.18 -17.96
N ASP A 215 4.74 -5.64 -18.90
CA ASP A 215 6.04 -5.01 -18.59
C ASP A 215 5.86 -3.66 -17.87
N PRO A 216 6.77 -3.26 -16.94
CA PRO A 216 6.69 -1.97 -16.28
C PRO A 216 6.61 -0.76 -17.22
N LEU A 217 7.30 -0.78 -18.36
CA LEU A 217 7.26 0.28 -19.37
C LEU A 217 5.92 0.26 -20.12
N GLU A 218 5.45 -0.93 -20.50
CA GLU A 218 4.12 -1.15 -21.10
C GLU A 218 3.02 -0.56 -20.21
N ALA A 219 3.12 -0.73 -18.89
CA ALA A 219 2.14 -0.19 -17.94
C ALA A 219 2.06 1.35 -17.95
N TYR A 220 3.20 2.05 -17.90
CA TYR A 220 3.22 3.52 -18.00
C TYR A 220 2.79 4.01 -19.39
N GLU A 221 3.19 3.34 -20.48
CA GLU A 221 2.79 3.72 -21.83
C GLU A 221 1.29 3.50 -22.05
N TYR A 222 0.73 2.38 -21.61
CA TYR A 222 -0.70 2.07 -21.71
C TYR A 222 -1.55 3.03 -20.87
N ALA A 223 -1.15 3.30 -19.62
CA ALA A 223 -1.87 4.22 -18.73
C ALA A 223 -1.97 5.65 -19.30
N ARG A 224 -0.93 6.12 -20.01
CA ARG A 224 -0.95 7.37 -20.77
C ARG A 224 -1.80 7.25 -22.04
N ASP A 225 -1.43 6.34 -22.94
CA ASP A 225 -1.88 6.36 -24.34
C ASP A 225 -3.25 5.72 -24.56
N GLN A 226 -3.70 4.84 -23.64
CA GLN A 226 -5.00 4.16 -23.69
C GLN A 226 -5.88 4.54 -22.49
N GLY A 227 -5.29 4.63 -21.29
CA GLY A 227 -5.97 5.04 -20.06
C GLY A 227 -6.25 6.54 -19.95
N GLY A 228 -5.56 7.38 -20.73
CA GLY A 228 -5.75 8.82 -20.78
C GLY A 228 -5.38 9.56 -19.48
N LEU A 229 -4.53 8.96 -18.63
CA LEU A 229 -4.19 9.54 -17.32
C LEU A 229 -3.12 10.63 -17.46
N ASP A 230 -3.28 11.73 -16.74
CA ASP A 230 -2.24 12.75 -16.57
C ASP A 230 -1.04 12.23 -15.77
N PHE A 231 -1.30 11.30 -14.82
CA PHE A 231 -0.27 10.72 -13.98
C PHE A 231 -0.53 9.27 -13.59
N PHE A 232 0.54 8.55 -13.26
CA PHE A 232 0.48 7.13 -12.88
C PHE A 232 1.68 6.73 -12.01
N SER A 233 1.52 5.68 -11.22
CA SER A 233 2.58 5.06 -10.43
C SER A 233 2.39 3.55 -10.37
N LEU A 234 3.45 2.80 -10.66
CA LEU A 234 3.53 1.40 -10.22
C LEU A 234 3.95 1.33 -8.76
N THR A 235 3.37 0.36 -8.06
CA THR A 235 3.54 0.08 -6.63
C THR A 235 3.68 -1.42 -6.38
N ASP A 236 4.42 -2.10 -7.24
CA ASP A 236 4.64 -3.54 -7.16
C ASP A 236 4.98 -4.02 -5.74
N HIS A 237 4.41 -5.16 -5.33
CA HIS A 237 4.47 -5.62 -3.95
C HIS A 237 5.93 -5.74 -3.48
N GLY A 238 6.27 -5.09 -2.37
CA GLY A 238 7.64 -5.01 -1.87
C GLY A 238 8.28 -6.39 -1.63
N ILE A 239 7.46 -7.40 -1.33
CA ILE A 239 7.89 -8.80 -1.20
C ILE A 239 8.26 -9.47 -2.53
N PHE A 240 7.67 -9.07 -3.66
CA PHE A 240 8.05 -9.57 -4.99
C PHE A 240 9.19 -8.75 -5.61
N LEU A 241 9.31 -7.45 -5.28
CA LEU A 241 10.49 -6.62 -5.56
C LEU A 241 11.74 -7.13 -4.82
N ALA A 242 11.57 -7.67 -3.61
CA ALA A 242 12.62 -8.29 -2.80
C ALA A 242 13.21 -9.59 -3.40
N MET A 243 12.50 -10.19 -4.35
CA MET A 243 12.68 -11.56 -4.78
C MET A 243 13.46 -11.72 -6.09
N TRP A 244 13.77 -12.98 -6.37
CA TRP A 244 14.25 -13.46 -7.66
C TRP A 244 13.27 -13.10 -8.81
N PRO A 245 13.72 -12.93 -10.07
CA PRO A 245 15.04 -13.26 -10.63
C PRO A 245 16.00 -12.08 -10.90
N TRP A 246 17.11 -11.98 -10.13
CA TRP A 246 18.37 -11.17 -10.22
C TRP A 246 18.41 -9.74 -10.80
N GLN A 247 17.40 -9.32 -11.56
CA GLN A 247 17.23 -7.96 -12.04
C GLN A 247 16.94 -7.12 -10.80
N ASN A 248 17.44 -5.88 -10.78
CA ASN A 248 17.05 -4.97 -9.70
C ASN A 248 15.64 -4.46 -10.03
N LYS A 249 14.61 -5.22 -9.64
CA LYS A 249 13.19 -4.92 -9.98
C LYS A 249 12.81 -3.49 -9.62
N TRP A 250 13.35 -2.97 -8.51
CA TRP A 250 13.25 -1.57 -8.13
C TRP A 250 13.83 -0.62 -9.19
N ASP A 251 15.05 -0.84 -9.68
CA ASP A 251 15.62 -0.03 -10.77
C ASP A 251 14.83 -0.20 -12.07
N GLN A 252 14.19 -1.36 -12.34
CA GLN A 252 13.35 -1.52 -13.53
C GLN A 252 12.08 -0.66 -13.42
N LEU A 253 11.37 -0.74 -12.30
CA LEU A 253 10.18 0.07 -11.99
C LEU A 253 10.51 1.57 -12.05
N VAL A 254 11.60 1.98 -11.40
CA VAL A 254 12.11 3.36 -11.42
C VAL A 254 12.60 3.77 -12.82
N SER A 255 13.21 2.88 -13.61
CA SER A 255 13.65 3.20 -14.98
C SER A 255 12.48 3.34 -15.94
N ALA A 256 11.45 2.50 -15.82
CA ALA A 256 10.24 2.57 -16.63
C ALA A 256 9.49 3.89 -16.39
N ALA A 257 9.34 4.29 -15.13
CA ALA A 257 8.81 5.62 -14.77
C ALA A 257 9.68 6.75 -15.37
N ASN A 258 11.00 6.71 -15.17
CA ASN A 258 11.91 7.74 -15.69
C ASN A 258 12.01 7.79 -17.22
N ALA A 259 11.73 6.68 -17.94
CA ALA A 259 11.70 6.64 -19.40
C ALA A 259 10.44 7.27 -20.01
N THR A 260 9.36 7.35 -19.24
CA THR A 260 8.03 7.84 -19.68
C THR A 260 7.65 9.20 -19.09
N TYR A 261 8.45 9.76 -18.18
CA TYR A 261 8.21 11.08 -17.60
C TYR A 261 8.35 12.21 -18.63
N GLU A 262 7.27 12.93 -18.89
CA GLU A 262 7.26 14.12 -19.76
C GLU A 262 6.60 15.30 -19.02
N PRO A 263 7.37 16.18 -18.34
CA PRO A 263 6.79 17.26 -17.54
C PRO A 263 5.97 18.23 -18.40
N GLY A 264 4.73 18.48 -17.97
CA GLY A 264 3.72 19.22 -18.74
C GLY A 264 2.84 18.37 -19.66
N VAL A 265 3.07 17.06 -19.74
CA VAL A 265 2.31 16.12 -20.60
C VAL A 265 1.89 14.85 -19.85
N TYR A 266 2.81 14.21 -19.11
CA TYR A 266 2.54 12.99 -18.35
C TYR A 266 3.51 12.83 -17.16
N VAL A 267 2.98 12.73 -15.95
CA VAL A 267 3.79 12.57 -14.73
C VAL A 267 3.79 11.13 -14.24
N THR A 268 4.93 10.47 -14.35
CA THR A 268 5.14 9.16 -13.73
C THR A 268 5.75 9.32 -12.34
N LEU A 269 5.19 8.63 -11.37
CA LEU A 269 5.75 8.45 -10.04
C LEU A 269 6.25 7.01 -9.90
N TRP A 270 6.80 6.66 -8.74
CA TRP A 270 7.09 5.27 -8.40
C TRP A 270 6.93 5.04 -6.90
N GLY A 271 6.58 3.80 -6.57
CA GLY A 271 6.48 3.33 -5.19
C GLY A 271 6.57 1.81 -5.09
N PHE A 272 6.15 1.31 -3.94
CA PHE A 272 5.91 -0.12 -3.70
C PHE A 272 4.76 -0.26 -2.71
N GLU A 273 4.03 -1.37 -2.78
CA GLU A 273 3.10 -1.73 -1.73
C GLU A 273 3.82 -2.47 -0.60
N TRP A 274 3.65 -1.99 0.63
CA TRP A 274 3.92 -2.75 1.84
C TRP A 274 2.73 -3.66 2.15
N SER A 275 2.68 -4.79 1.46
CA SER A 275 1.53 -5.70 1.38
C SER A 275 1.31 -6.54 2.64
N ASN A 276 1.05 -5.91 3.79
CA ASN A 276 0.96 -6.62 5.07
C ASN A 276 -0.43 -7.26 5.27
N PRO A 277 -0.55 -8.59 5.15
CA PRO A 277 -1.84 -9.25 5.06
C PRO A 277 -2.51 -9.44 6.44
N VAL A 278 -2.05 -8.71 7.46
CA VAL A 278 -2.57 -8.72 8.85
C VAL A 278 -2.86 -7.31 9.33
N LEU A 279 -1.93 -6.40 9.04
CA LEU A 279 -1.94 -5.02 9.50
C LEU A 279 -2.40 -4.06 8.41
N GLY A 280 -2.93 -4.59 7.30
CA GLY A 280 -3.38 -3.83 6.13
C GLY A 280 -2.21 -3.34 5.29
N HIS A 281 -2.48 -3.07 4.02
CA HIS A 281 -1.43 -2.68 3.08
C HIS A 281 -1.30 -1.16 3.03
N LEU A 282 -0.09 -0.69 2.72
CA LEU A 282 0.16 0.73 2.46
C LEU A 282 1.12 0.89 1.27
N ASN A 283 0.75 1.69 0.29
CA ASN A 283 1.72 2.16 -0.71
C ASN A 283 2.66 3.19 -0.09
N VAL A 284 3.92 3.18 -0.52
CA VAL A 284 4.89 4.24 -0.23
C VAL A 284 5.40 4.80 -1.55
N MET A 285 5.36 6.12 -1.68
CA MET A 285 5.79 6.89 -2.84
C MET A 285 7.04 7.70 -2.57
N ASN A 286 7.77 8.04 -3.64
CA ASN A 286 8.89 8.99 -3.60
C ASN A 286 10.02 8.57 -2.62
N SER A 287 10.22 7.27 -2.44
CA SER A 287 11.34 6.71 -1.69
C SER A 287 12.53 6.41 -2.61
N SER A 288 13.74 6.39 -2.02
CA SER A 288 14.98 5.96 -2.67
C SER A 288 15.07 4.45 -2.86
N ASP A 289 14.37 3.72 -2.01
CA ASP A 289 14.45 2.28 -1.79
C ASP A 289 13.11 1.79 -1.20
N PHE A 290 12.92 0.48 -1.17
CA PHE A 290 11.68 -0.16 -0.69
C PHE A 290 11.90 -0.98 0.58
N THR A 291 10.81 -1.46 1.17
CA THR A 291 10.83 -2.52 2.18
C THR A 291 9.70 -3.51 1.93
N ASP A 292 9.68 -4.56 2.73
CA ASP A 292 8.82 -5.71 2.57
C ASP A 292 8.37 -6.20 3.94
N THR A 293 7.31 -6.98 3.93
CA THR A 293 6.67 -7.47 5.13
C THR A 293 7.53 -8.48 5.88
N VAL A 294 8.37 -9.27 5.19
CA VAL A 294 9.32 -10.22 5.79
C VAL A 294 10.34 -9.52 6.71
N THR A 295 10.79 -8.31 6.37
CA THR A 295 11.75 -7.54 7.18
C THR A 295 11.10 -6.54 8.14
N THR A 296 10.02 -5.88 7.72
CA THR A 296 9.37 -4.80 8.48
C THR A 296 7.97 -5.12 8.99
N PHE A 297 7.55 -6.40 9.08
CA PHE A 297 6.19 -6.83 9.46
C PHE A 297 5.48 -6.01 10.54
N ARG A 298 6.12 -5.74 11.69
CA ARG A 298 5.50 -4.95 12.76
C ARG A 298 5.23 -3.53 12.20
N LEU A 299 3.99 -3.04 12.25
CA LEU A 299 3.64 -1.70 11.75
C LEU A 299 4.57 -0.59 12.31
N GLY A 300 4.98 -0.70 13.58
CA GLY A 300 5.97 0.21 14.20
C GLY A 300 7.42 0.09 13.69
N LYS A 301 7.79 -0.99 12.98
CA LYS A 301 9.03 -1.08 12.17
C LYS A 301 8.84 -0.37 10.83
N PHE A 302 7.73 -0.63 10.13
CA PHE A 302 7.42 0.03 8.87
C PHE A 302 7.35 1.55 9.02
N TYR A 303 6.60 2.05 10.02
CA TYR A 303 6.57 3.48 10.36
C TYR A 303 7.95 4.04 10.73
N ARG A 304 8.84 3.27 11.38
CA ARG A 304 10.23 3.70 11.62
C ARG A 304 11.07 3.72 10.34
N TRP A 305 10.81 2.83 9.40
CA TRP A 305 11.46 2.82 8.09
C TRP A 305 11.01 4.04 7.25
N LEU A 306 9.71 4.39 7.30
CA LEU A 306 9.11 5.56 6.64
C LEU A 306 9.59 6.89 7.25
N ALA A 307 9.63 7.00 8.58
CA ALA A 307 10.14 8.18 9.29
C ALA A 307 11.63 8.48 9.04
N ASN A 308 12.41 7.48 8.63
CA ASN A 308 13.79 7.66 8.20
C ASN A 308 13.92 8.06 6.71
N ARG A 309 12.80 8.23 5.98
CA ARG A 309 12.71 8.62 4.57
C ARG A 309 11.85 9.88 4.43
N PRO A 310 12.38 11.06 4.82
CA PRO A 310 11.59 12.29 4.94
C PRO A 310 10.95 12.80 3.63
N ALA A 311 11.45 12.39 2.46
CA ALA A 311 10.86 12.72 1.17
C ALA A 311 9.70 11.79 0.76
N ALA A 312 9.57 10.63 1.40
CA ALA A 312 8.57 9.63 1.08
C ALA A 312 7.26 9.88 1.85
N PHE A 313 6.14 9.61 1.18
CA PHE A 313 4.80 9.63 1.75
C PHE A 313 4.11 8.27 1.49
N ALA A 314 3.00 8.02 2.18
CA ALA A 314 2.29 6.76 2.13
C ALA A 314 0.76 6.94 2.11
N THR A 315 0.04 5.92 1.66
CA THR A 315 -1.43 5.83 1.69
C THR A 315 -1.87 4.55 2.38
N PHE A 316 -3.05 4.56 3.00
CA PHE A 316 -3.71 3.32 3.44
C PHE A 316 -4.47 2.71 2.27
N ASN A 317 -4.17 1.45 1.92
CA ASN A 317 -4.79 0.75 0.81
C ASN A 317 -5.99 -0.09 1.28
N HIS A 318 -7.00 -0.19 0.42
CA HIS A 318 -8.17 -1.09 0.51
C HIS A 318 -8.55 -1.58 1.94
N PRO A 319 -9.07 -0.68 2.80
CA PRO A 319 -9.44 -1.01 4.17
C PRO A 319 -10.52 -2.10 4.26
N GLY A 320 -10.46 -2.94 5.30
CA GLY A 320 -11.42 -4.01 5.55
C GLY A 320 -11.31 -5.24 4.62
N GLU A 321 -10.26 -5.36 3.81
CA GLU A 321 -10.00 -6.56 2.99
C GLU A 321 -9.06 -7.55 3.72
N PHE A 322 -8.04 -7.03 4.42
CA PHE A 322 -6.98 -7.81 5.09
C PHE A 322 -7.08 -7.76 6.63
N ASP A 323 -8.30 -7.78 7.18
CA ASP A 323 -8.56 -7.76 8.63
C ASP A 323 -8.80 -9.15 9.25
N PHE A 324 -7.90 -10.08 9.00
CA PHE A 324 -8.08 -11.48 9.38
C PHE A 324 -8.07 -11.76 10.90
N LEU A 325 -7.65 -10.80 11.73
CA LEU A 325 -7.61 -10.91 13.19
C LEU A 325 -8.43 -9.85 13.95
N GLY A 326 -9.06 -8.88 13.29
CA GLY A 326 -9.66 -7.73 13.98
C GLY A 326 -8.59 -6.80 14.57
N ILE A 327 -7.53 -6.51 13.80
CA ILE A 327 -6.41 -5.61 14.16
C ILE A 327 -5.78 -4.90 12.93
N GLN A 328 -6.42 -4.87 11.76
CA GLN A 328 -5.88 -4.18 10.57
C GLN A 328 -5.52 -2.72 10.91
N PHE A 329 -4.38 -2.23 10.44
CA PHE A 329 -3.79 -0.93 10.76
C PHE A 329 -3.64 -0.62 12.27
N LEU A 330 -3.71 -1.64 13.14
CA LEU A 330 -3.91 -1.51 14.59
C LEU A 330 -5.10 -0.59 14.95
N HIS A 331 -6.18 -0.67 14.17
CA HIS A 331 -7.36 0.21 14.22
C HIS A 331 -7.00 1.70 14.14
N PHE A 332 -6.07 2.03 13.23
CA PHE A 332 -5.50 3.36 13.03
C PHE A 332 -4.90 3.99 14.30
N TYR A 333 -4.38 3.20 15.25
CA TYR A 333 -3.74 3.75 16.45
C TYR A 333 -2.62 4.75 16.08
N PRO A 334 -2.74 6.04 16.47
CA PRO A 334 -1.98 7.13 15.85
C PRO A 334 -0.48 7.06 16.15
N CYS A 335 0.33 7.19 15.09
CA CYS A 335 1.79 7.20 15.20
C CYS A 335 2.36 8.58 14.81
N ALA A 336 2.49 9.48 15.78
CA ALA A 336 2.89 10.88 15.59
C ALA A 336 4.21 11.11 14.82
N ALA A 337 5.07 10.09 14.70
CA ALA A 337 6.27 10.13 13.87
C ALA A 337 5.98 10.12 12.36
N VAL A 338 4.85 9.56 11.92
CA VAL A 338 4.48 9.38 10.50
C VAL A 338 3.11 9.96 10.13
N ILE A 339 2.34 10.52 11.08
CA ILE A 339 1.09 11.26 10.77
C ILE A 339 1.28 12.31 9.65
N PRO A 340 2.40 13.06 9.56
CA PRO A 340 2.63 13.97 8.44
C PRO A 340 2.88 13.26 7.09
N GLN A 341 3.30 11.99 7.10
CA GLN A 341 3.70 11.23 5.91
C GLN A 341 2.62 10.30 5.36
N VAL A 342 1.65 9.86 6.18
CA VAL A 342 0.52 9.04 5.69
C VAL A 342 -0.60 9.99 5.27
N VAL A 343 -0.69 10.27 3.97
CA VAL A 343 -1.42 11.42 3.43
C VAL A 343 -2.84 11.12 2.97
N GLY A 344 -3.22 9.85 2.81
CA GLY A 344 -4.54 9.48 2.29
C GLY A 344 -4.94 8.02 2.51
N MET A 345 -6.19 7.73 2.16
CA MET A 345 -6.78 6.39 2.16
C MET A 345 -7.56 6.13 0.88
N GLU A 346 -7.50 4.91 0.36
CA GLU A 346 -8.32 4.48 -0.77
C GLU A 346 -9.80 4.36 -0.38
N LEU A 347 -10.65 5.11 -1.10
CA LEU A 347 -12.11 5.01 -1.03
C LEU A 347 -12.70 4.28 -2.26
N CYS A 348 -11.94 4.14 -3.35
CA CYS A 348 -12.22 3.23 -4.46
C CYS A 348 -10.94 2.43 -4.75
N ASN A 349 -11.07 1.12 -5.00
CA ASN A 349 -9.94 0.20 -5.25
C ASN A 349 -10.40 -0.98 -6.12
N ALA A 350 -9.57 -1.42 -7.06
CA ALA A 350 -9.84 -2.55 -7.95
C ALA A 350 -11.13 -2.37 -8.77
N ASP A 351 -12.12 -3.22 -8.51
CA ASP A 351 -13.49 -3.21 -9.06
C ASP A 351 -14.51 -2.86 -7.97
N LYS A 352 -14.09 -2.05 -6.98
CA LYS A 352 -14.89 -1.67 -5.81
C LYS A 352 -14.86 -0.16 -5.57
N ASP A 353 -16.05 0.31 -5.26
CA ASP A 353 -16.66 1.64 -5.26
C ASP A 353 -16.60 2.32 -3.87
N LEU A 354 -17.18 3.52 -3.77
CA LEU A 354 -17.47 4.18 -2.50
C LEU A 354 -18.46 3.36 -1.64
N ASP A 355 -19.32 2.54 -2.25
CA ASP A 355 -20.20 1.59 -1.53
C ASP A 355 -19.41 0.64 -0.63
N ARG A 356 -18.26 0.15 -1.12
CA ARG A 356 -17.39 -0.77 -0.42
C ARG A 356 -16.62 -0.12 0.73
N PHE A 357 -15.96 1.02 0.49
CA PHE A 357 -14.94 1.55 1.41
C PHE A 357 -15.38 2.77 2.21
N TYR A 358 -16.31 3.58 1.68
CA TYR A 358 -16.90 4.70 2.40
C TYR A 358 -18.23 4.29 3.06
N TYR A 359 -19.24 3.86 2.29
CA TYR A 359 -20.55 3.50 2.84
C TYR A 359 -20.59 2.11 3.52
N GLY A 360 -19.57 1.28 3.34
CA GLY A 360 -19.47 -0.06 3.94
C GLY A 360 -19.22 -0.08 5.46
N GLY A 361 -19.02 1.10 6.08
CA GLY A 361 -18.69 1.24 7.50
C GLY A 361 -17.27 0.76 7.83
N SER A 362 -17.03 0.38 9.09
CA SER A 362 -15.73 -0.09 9.58
C SER A 362 -15.88 -1.13 10.71
N TRP A 363 -14.76 -1.56 11.31
CA TRP A 363 -14.68 -2.67 12.28
C TRP A 363 -15.82 -2.72 13.31
N HIS A 364 -16.11 -1.58 13.93
CA HIS A 364 -16.98 -1.44 15.10
C HIS A 364 -17.89 -0.19 15.02
N SER A 365 -18.06 0.39 13.82
CA SER A 365 -18.78 1.64 13.58
C SER A 365 -19.45 1.63 12.21
N ASP A 366 -20.58 2.34 12.09
CA ASP A 366 -21.23 2.60 10.80
C ASP A 366 -20.47 3.69 9.99
N LEU A 367 -19.49 4.37 10.61
CA LEU A 367 -18.57 5.29 9.93
C LEU A 367 -17.52 4.53 9.11
N SER A 368 -17.06 5.14 8.00
CA SER A 368 -16.03 4.59 7.14
C SER A 368 -14.68 4.42 7.86
N TYR A 369 -13.80 3.60 7.30
CA TYR A 369 -12.41 3.48 7.80
C TYR A 369 -11.68 4.84 7.76
N TRP A 370 -11.97 5.68 6.77
CA TRP A 370 -11.39 7.00 6.57
C TRP A 370 -11.87 8.03 7.60
N ASP A 371 -13.16 7.98 7.95
CA ASP A 371 -13.72 8.79 9.03
C ASP A 371 -13.11 8.41 10.37
N VAL A 372 -12.94 7.10 10.63
CA VAL A 372 -12.30 6.59 11.85
C VAL A 372 -10.83 7.00 11.92
N ALA A 373 -10.08 6.95 10.82
CA ALA A 373 -8.69 7.42 10.80
C ALA A 373 -8.58 8.93 11.09
N ASN A 374 -9.43 9.76 10.49
CA ASN A 374 -9.46 11.19 10.78
C ASN A 374 -9.93 11.49 12.23
N LEU A 375 -10.82 10.67 12.81
CA LEU A 375 -11.24 10.78 14.22
C LEU A 375 -10.15 10.35 15.23
N GLU A 376 -9.33 9.34 14.90
CA GLU A 376 -8.15 8.93 15.69
C GLU A 376 -6.95 9.91 15.53
N GLY A 377 -7.13 11.00 14.78
CA GLY A 377 -6.16 12.10 14.70
C GLY A 377 -5.13 11.98 13.57
N TRP A 378 -5.39 11.16 12.55
CA TRP A 378 -4.68 11.27 11.28
C TRP A 378 -5.23 12.44 10.45
N TYR A 379 -4.45 12.86 9.45
CA TYR A 379 -4.87 13.79 8.42
C TYR A 379 -4.80 13.05 7.09
N VAL A 380 -5.87 12.34 6.72
CA VAL A 380 -5.89 11.52 5.49
C VAL A 380 -6.90 12.07 4.49
N GLY A 381 -6.41 12.35 3.28
CA GLY A 381 -7.23 12.66 2.11
C GLY A 381 -7.93 11.43 1.53
N ALA A 382 -8.92 11.68 0.67
CA ALA A 382 -9.68 10.67 -0.06
C ALA A 382 -9.03 10.44 -1.44
N LEU A 383 -8.61 9.21 -1.76
CA LEU A 383 -8.11 8.85 -3.10
C LEU A 383 -8.84 7.63 -3.69
N GLY A 384 -8.87 7.55 -5.03
CA GLY A 384 -9.39 6.42 -5.79
C GLY A 384 -8.29 5.76 -6.63
N SER A 385 -8.25 4.43 -6.69
CA SER A 385 -7.24 3.68 -7.45
C SER A 385 -7.75 2.37 -8.03
N GLN A 386 -6.94 1.75 -8.90
CA GLN A 386 -7.32 0.51 -9.59
C GLN A 386 -6.62 -0.75 -9.06
N ASP A 387 -5.56 -0.65 -8.26
CA ASP A 387 -4.82 -1.82 -7.72
C ASP A 387 -4.58 -2.87 -8.82
N ASN A 388 -4.11 -2.36 -9.96
CA ASN A 388 -4.37 -3.08 -11.20
C ASN A 388 -3.29 -4.11 -11.50
N HIS A 389 -3.71 -5.37 -11.48
CA HIS A 389 -2.89 -6.55 -11.75
C HIS A 389 -2.97 -7.01 -13.21
N ARG A 390 -3.60 -6.22 -14.10
CA ARG A 390 -3.90 -6.58 -15.50
C ARG A 390 -3.47 -5.48 -16.46
N GLN A 391 -3.30 -5.86 -17.73
CA GLN A 391 -2.97 -4.98 -18.85
C GLN A 391 -4.17 -4.14 -19.32
N ASP A 392 -4.87 -3.49 -18.37
CA ASP A 392 -6.02 -2.61 -18.56
C ASP A 392 -5.95 -1.35 -17.66
N TRP A 393 -4.72 -0.88 -17.37
CA TRP A 393 -4.44 0.30 -16.53
C TRP A 393 -5.09 1.57 -17.08
N GLY A 394 -5.95 2.22 -16.29
CA GLY A 394 -6.74 3.39 -16.71
C GLY A 394 -7.98 3.08 -17.55
N THR A 395 -8.14 1.85 -18.06
CA THR A 395 -9.28 1.44 -18.89
C THR A 395 -10.19 0.39 -18.22
N ARG A 396 -9.78 -0.15 -17.05
CA ARG A 396 -10.56 -1.13 -16.29
C ARG A 396 -11.90 -0.61 -15.74
N ASN A 397 -11.94 0.66 -15.33
CA ASN A 397 -13.11 1.39 -14.87
C ASN A 397 -12.85 2.91 -14.91
N GLU A 398 -13.89 3.68 -14.62
CA GLU A 398 -13.88 5.14 -14.70
C GLU A 398 -13.33 5.82 -13.44
N PHE A 399 -13.24 5.10 -12.30
CA PHE A 399 -12.75 5.64 -11.02
C PHE A 399 -11.40 6.36 -11.15
N ARG A 400 -11.18 7.49 -10.45
CA ARG A 400 -9.91 8.25 -10.44
C ARG A 400 -9.54 8.80 -9.06
N THR A 401 -8.28 9.20 -8.91
CA THR A 401 -7.93 10.33 -8.03
C THR A 401 -7.79 11.59 -8.87
N GLY A 402 -8.54 12.65 -8.55
CA GLY A 402 -8.30 13.99 -9.07
C GLY A 402 -7.36 14.75 -8.14
N VAL A 403 -6.31 15.38 -8.67
CA VAL A 403 -5.23 16.03 -7.89
C VAL A 403 -5.08 17.50 -8.30
N LEU A 404 -5.16 18.41 -7.31
CA LEU A 404 -5.09 19.86 -7.51
C LEU A 404 -3.65 20.38 -7.36
N ALA A 405 -2.99 20.61 -8.51
CA ALA A 405 -1.61 21.08 -8.59
C ALA A 405 -1.46 22.28 -9.53
N GLU A 406 -0.44 23.11 -9.30
CA GLU A 406 -0.20 24.30 -10.14
C GLU A 406 0.25 23.93 -11.56
N GLN A 407 0.96 22.81 -11.72
CA GLN A 407 1.58 22.35 -12.96
C GLN A 407 1.64 20.82 -13.00
N LEU A 408 1.66 20.23 -14.19
CA LEU A 408 1.81 18.78 -14.38
C LEU A 408 3.29 18.36 -14.28
N THR A 409 3.84 18.39 -13.06
CA THR A 409 5.21 17.95 -12.74
C THR A 409 5.24 17.05 -11.51
N ARG A 410 6.30 16.24 -11.36
CA ARG A 410 6.51 15.40 -10.16
C ARG A 410 6.49 16.24 -8.90
N GLU A 411 7.20 17.36 -8.89
CA GLU A 411 7.36 18.25 -7.75
C GLU A 411 6.01 18.84 -7.29
N ALA A 412 5.13 19.18 -8.23
CA ALA A 412 3.82 19.78 -7.96
C ALA A 412 2.75 18.73 -7.58
N LEU A 413 2.74 17.55 -8.17
CA LEU A 413 1.87 16.45 -7.73
C LEU A 413 2.29 15.93 -6.34
N ILE A 414 3.59 15.78 -6.09
CA ILE A 414 4.11 15.39 -4.77
C ILE A 414 3.69 16.43 -3.71
N ASP A 415 3.81 17.73 -3.98
CA ASP A 415 3.28 18.78 -3.10
C ASP A 415 1.77 18.66 -2.88
N ALA A 416 0.98 18.41 -3.93
CA ALA A 416 -0.47 18.23 -3.79
C ALA A 416 -0.83 17.04 -2.89
N TYR A 417 -0.09 15.93 -2.97
CA TYR A 417 -0.24 14.79 -2.04
C TYR A 417 0.15 15.15 -0.60
N TRP A 418 1.29 15.81 -0.37
CA TRP A 418 1.70 16.28 0.98
C TRP A 418 0.74 17.31 1.59
N ALA A 419 0.02 18.07 0.76
CA ALA A 419 -0.96 19.06 1.17
C ALA A 419 -2.42 18.55 1.13
N HIS A 420 -2.62 17.24 0.90
CA HIS A 420 -3.94 16.58 0.77
C HIS A 420 -4.90 17.23 -0.25
N ARG A 421 -4.36 17.88 -1.30
CA ARG A 421 -5.14 18.56 -2.34
C ARG A 421 -5.58 17.58 -3.44
N PHE A 422 -6.36 16.59 -3.07
CA PHE A 422 -6.86 15.57 -4.00
C PHE A 422 -8.21 15.01 -3.56
N TYR A 423 -8.91 14.28 -4.43
CA TYR A 423 -10.22 13.68 -4.14
C TYR A 423 -10.39 12.34 -4.85
N ALA A 424 -11.26 11.48 -4.29
CA ALA A 424 -11.70 10.24 -4.94
C ALA A 424 -12.95 10.52 -5.78
N THR A 425 -13.08 9.87 -6.93
CA THR A 425 -14.29 9.93 -7.75
C THR A 425 -14.49 8.65 -8.54
N GLU A 426 -15.75 8.33 -8.85
CA GLU A 426 -16.13 7.17 -9.65
C GLU A 426 -16.14 7.44 -11.17
N ASP A 427 -16.25 8.71 -11.59
CA ASP A 427 -16.08 9.09 -12.99
C ASP A 427 -14.65 9.60 -13.32
N LYS A 428 -14.25 9.45 -14.59
CA LYS A 428 -12.91 9.79 -15.10
C LYS A 428 -12.63 11.28 -15.29
N ASN A 429 -13.66 12.11 -15.23
CA ASN A 429 -13.66 13.49 -15.72
C ASN A 429 -14.52 14.48 -14.91
N LEU A 430 -15.10 14.04 -13.79
CA LEU A 430 -15.68 14.89 -12.74
C LEU A 430 -14.58 15.75 -12.08
N TYR A 431 -14.66 17.07 -12.25
CA TYR A 431 -13.81 18.09 -11.62
C TYR A 431 -14.42 18.58 -10.29
N LEU A 432 -13.62 18.66 -9.22
CA LEU A 432 -14.07 19.14 -7.90
C LEU A 432 -13.07 20.11 -7.24
N ASP A 433 -13.53 21.30 -6.87
CA ASP A 433 -12.81 22.27 -6.02
C ASP A 433 -13.66 22.62 -4.79
N PHE A 434 -13.19 22.19 -3.62
CA PHE A 434 -13.80 22.44 -2.31
C PHE A 434 -12.90 23.38 -1.50
N ARG A 435 -13.48 24.46 -0.95
CA ARG A 435 -12.74 25.50 -0.21
C ARG A 435 -13.44 25.92 1.06
N CYS A 436 -12.66 26.38 2.04
CA CYS A 436 -13.12 27.09 3.23
C CYS A 436 -12.49 28.49 3.26
N ALA A 437 -13.29 29.55 3.21
CA ALA A 437 -12.84 30.95 3.20
C ALA A 437 -11.68 31.27 2.21
N GLY A 438 -11.64 30.59 1.06
CA GLY A 438 -10.61 30.72 0.02
C GLY A 438 -9.45 29.71 0.08
N TYR A 439 -9.32 28.97 1.18
CA TYR A 439 -8.32 27.90 1.36
C TYR A 439 -8.82 26.57 0.76
N PRO A 440 -8.01 25.83 -0.01
CA PRO A 440 -8.43 24.60 -0.70
C PRO A 440 -8.62 23.40 0.23
N MET A 441 -9.25 22.34 -0.30
CA MET A 441 -9.28 20.99 0.28
C MET A 441 -7.89 20.55 0.73
N GLY A 442 -7.81 19.80 1.83
CA GLY A 442 -6.55 19.42 2.46
C GLY A 442 -5.95 20.46 3.40
N SER A 443 -6.48 21.69 3.45
CA SER A 443 -6.00 22.72 4.37
C SER A 443 -6.31 22.38 5.83
N ARG A 444 -5.36 22.65 6.72
CA ARG A 444 -5.54 22.67 8.18
C ARG A 444 -5.60 24.13 8.62
N LEU A 445 -6.64 24.53 9.33
CA LEU A 445 -7.02 25.93 9.55
C LEU A 445 -7.42 26.17 11.01
N SER A 446 -7.20 27.40 11.50
CA SER A 446 -7.57 27.80 12.87
C SER A 446 -8.03 29.25 12.92
N GLY A 447 -9.14 29.54 13.61
CA GLY A 447 -9.70 30.90 13.69
C GLY A 447 -10.18 31.46 12.34
N VAL A 448 -10.54 30.58 11.41
CA VAL A 448 -11.11 30.88 10.10
C VAL A 448 -12.58 30.47 10.14
N PRO A 449 -13.54 31.32 9.69
CA PRO A 449 -14.95 30.95 9.72
C PRO A 449 -15.22 29.74 8.80
N ALA A 450 -16.12 28.86 9.24
CA ALA A 450 -16.55 27.68 8.50
C ALA A 450 -17.54 28.03 7.36
N GLU A 451 -17.09 28.91 6.47
CA GLU A 451 -17.75 29.37 5.26
C GLU A 451 -17.15 28.62 4.07
N PHE A 452 -17.92 27.71 3.47
CA PHE A 452 -17.45 26.81 2.42
C PHE A 452 -17.99 27.19 1.05
N THR A 453 -17.17 26.95 0.02
CA THR A 453 -17.56 26.98 -1.39
C THR A 453 -17.23 25.63 -2.01
N VAL A 454 -18.14 25.10 -2.83
CA VAL A 454 -17.91 23.95 -3.71
C VAL A 454 -18.14 24.40 -5.13
N ASN A 455 -17.20 24.12 -6.02
CA ASN A 455 -17.42 24.14 -7.46
C ASN A 455 -17.20 22.72 -7.97
N ALA A 456 -18.13 22.22 -8.77
CA ALA A 456 -17.96 20.96 -9.48
C ALA A 456 -18.41 21.10 -10.93
N SER A 457 -17.76 20.38 -11.84
CA SER A 457 -18.12 20.36 -13.25
C SER A 457 -17.73 19.04 -13.89
N ASP A 458 -18.48 18.59 -14.88
CA ASP A 458 -18.17 17.41 -15.68
C ASP A 458 -17.69 17.81 -17.09
N GLY A 459 -16.85 16.98 -17.72
CA GLY A 459 -16.30 17.22 -19.06
C GLY A 459 -16.99 16.46 -20.20
N GLY A 460 -17.84 15.47 -19.89
CA GLY A 460 -18.67 14.70 -20.82
C GLY A 460 -20.05 15.34 -21.01
N GLY A 461 -20.54 16.02 -19.98
CA GLY A 461 -21.83 16.70 -19.90
C GLY A 461 -22.79 16.09 -18.86
N ASP A 462 -22.29 15.21 -17.99
CA ASP A 462 -23.12 14.43 -17.06
C ASP A 462 -23.44 15.25 -15.79
N ALA A 463 -24.72 15.24 -15.40
CA ALA A 463 -25.32 16.33 -14.64
C ALA A 463 -25.38 16.04 -13.13
N PHE A 464 -25.04 17.03 -12.30
CA PHE A 464 -25.11 16.89 -10.84
C PHE A 464 -26.55 16.93 -10.31
N GLU A 465 -26.90 16.04 -9.38
CA GLU A 465 -28.18 16.05 -8.65
C GLU A 465 -28.05 16.72 -7.27
N GLU A 466 -27.00 16.44 -6.49
CA GLU A 466 -26.81 17.05 -5.18
C GLU A 466 -25.35 17.27 -4.75
N VAL A 467 -25.18 18.23 -3.84
CA VAL A 467 -23.94 18.47 -3.09
C VAL A 467 -24.25 18.35 -1.60
N ARG A 468 -23.48 17.52 -0.90
CA ARG A 468 -23.67 17.19 0.52
C ARG A 468 -22.45 17.61 1.34
N LEU A 469 -22.64 18.45 2.36
CA LEU A 469 -21.58 18.83 3.31
C LEU A 469 -21.62 17.90 4.54
N TYR A 470 -20.47 17.34 4.89
CA TYR A 470 -20.28 16.51 6.07
C TYR A 470 -19.35 17.19 7.09
N ARG A 471 -19.48 16.77 8.35
CA ARG A 471 -18.53 17.05 9.43
C ARG A 471 -18.31 15.79 10.26
N ASN A 472 -17.05 15.41 10.46
CA ASN A 472 -16.67 14.28 11.32
C ASN A 472 -17.42 12.96 11.00
N GLY A 473 -17.58 12.63 9.70
CA GLY A 473 -18.35 11.47 9.24
C GLY A 473 -19.87 11.63 9.21
N ILE A 474 -20.42 12.78 9.64
CA ILE A 474 -21.86 13.02 9.78
C ILE A 474 -22.34 14.08 8.78
N LEU A 475 -23.38 13.76 8.01
CA LEU A 475 -24.05 14.70 7.11
C LEU A 475 -24.57 15.93 7.90
N LEU A 476 -24.24 17.12 7.41
CA LEU A 476 -24.58 18.40 8.04
C LEU A 476 -25.62 19.20 7.25
N ASP A 477 -25.50 19.22 5.91
CA ASP A 477 -26.41 19.93 5.01
C ASP A 477 -26.35 19.35 3.58
N THR A 478 -27.42 19.56 2.80
CA THR A 478 -27.58 19.06 1.42
C THR A 478 -28.20 20.13 0.53
N GLN A 479 -27.60 20.38 -0.63
CA GLN A 479 -28.16 21.26 -1.66
C GLN A 479 -28.37 20.48 -2.97
N THR A 480 -29.64 20.36 -3.38
CA THR A 480 -29.99 19.87 -4.73
C THR A 480 -29.53 20.88 -5.78
N VAL A 481 -28.89 20.39 -6.84
CA VAL A 481 -28.37 21.17 -7.96
C VAL A 481 -28.90 20.61 -9.28
N ALA A 482 -28.46 21.17 -10.42
CA ALA A 482 -28.79 20.66 -11.75
C ALA A 482 -27.81 21.22 -12.79
N GLY A 483 -27.40 20.37 -13.73
CA GLY A 483 -26.51 20.72 -14.85
C GLY A 483 -25.11 20.14 -14.71
N ASP A 484 -24.32 20.30 -15.77
CA ASP A 484 -22.94 19.84 -15.95
C ASP A 484 -21.88 20.71 -15.23
N ALA A 485 -22.26 21.89 -14.72
CA ALA A 485 -21.40 22.75 -13.91
C ALA A 485 -22.18 23.44 -12.80
N VAL A 486 -21.74 23.28 -11.55
CA VAL A 486 -22.44 23.73 -10.35
C VAL A 486 -21.51 24.47 -9.38
N SER A 487 -22.07 25.45 -8.67
CA SER A 487 -21.36 26.21 -7.64
C SER A 487 -22.32 26.46 -6.46
N VAL A 488 -21.93 26.02 -5.27
CA VAL A 488 -22.74 26.12 -4.05
C VAL A 488 -21.91 26.61 -2.87
N THR A 489 -22.58 27.19 -1.88
CA THR A 489 -21.93 27.68 -0.65
C THR A 489 -22.65 27.16 0.59
N PHE A 490 -21.90 26.77 1.61
CA PHE A 490 -22.41 26.30 2.90
C PHE A 490 -21.84 27.13 4.05
N THR A 491 -22.55 27.19 5.17
CA THR A 491 -21.99 27.72 6.43
C THR A 491 -22.26 26.75 7.57
N ALA A 492 -21.22 26.41 8.33
CA ALA A 492 -21.34 25.57 9.52
C ALA A 492 -21.24 26.42 10.80
N PRO A 493 -21.94 26.06 11.88
CA PRO A 493 -21.71 26.67 13.18
C PRO A 493 -20.34 26.23 13.73
N THR A 494 -19.54 27.19 14.20
CA THR A 494 -18.33 26.96 14.99
C THR A 494 -18.60 25.97 16.12
N VAL A 495 -17.78 24.92 16.21
CA VAL A 495 -17.80 23.90 17.26
C VAL A 495 -16.37 23.72 17.76
N SER A 496 -16.18 23.85 19.07
CA SER A 496 -14.88 23.76 19.73
C SER A 496 -14.17 22.43 19.49
N GLY A 497 -12.85 22.47 19.31
CA GLY A 497 -11.98 21.33 19.06
C GLY A 497 -11.55 21.22 17.60
N SER A 498 -10.84 20.15 17.28
CA SER A 498 -10.51 19.80 15.89
C SER A 498 -11.70 19.10 15.25
N ASN A 499 -12.17 19.61 14.11
CA ASN A 499 -13.25 19.05 13.31
C ASN A 499 -12.79 18.98 11.86
N TYR A 500 -13.18 17.94 11.11
CA TYR A 500 -12.93 17.87 9.69
C TYR A 500 -14.23 17.95 8.91
N TYR A 501 -14.18 18.68 7.79
CA TYR A 501 -15.29 18.91 6.89
C TYR A 501 -14.89 18.44 5.49
N TYR A 502 -15.81 17.80 4.79
CA TYR A 502 -15.63 17.37 3.41
C TYR A 502 -16.98 17.41 2.72
N VAL A 503 -16.95 17.41 1.39
CA VAL A 503 -18.16 17.34 0.57
C VAL A 503 -18.17 16.07 -0.26
N ILE A 504 -19.39 15.60 -0.53
CA ILE A 504 -19.64 14.64 -1.59
C ILE A 504 -20.53 15.33 -2.62
N VAL A 505 -20.14 15.27 -3.89
CA VAL A 505 -20.99 15.65 -5.03
C VAL A 505 -21.47 14.37 -5.71
N ALA A 506 -22.73 14.34 -6.12
CA ALA A 506 -23.33 13.21 -6.83
C ALA A 506 -23.84 13.65 -8.21
N GLN A 507 -23.54 12.85 -9.24
CA GLN A 507 -24.11 13.00 -10.57
C GLN A 507 -25.56 12.45 -10.60
N ALA A 508 -26.17 12.30 -11.78
CA ALA A 508 -27.58 11.90 -11.95
C ALA A 508 -27.72 10.54 -12.65
N ASP A 509 -26.59 9.87 -12.83
CA ASP A 509 -26.32 8.66 -13.58
C ASP A 509 -25.41 7.72 -12.78
N ASP A 510 -25.46 6.44 -13.15
CA ASP A 510 -24.92 5.27 -12.45
C ASP A 510 -24.21 4.45 -13.54
N ASN A 511 -23.00 4.88 -13.91
CA ASN A 511 -22.26 4.30 -15.04
C ASN A 511 -21.53 3.01 -14.65
N ASP A 512 -21.12 2.86 -13.40
CA ASP A 512 -20.48 1.64 -12.90
C ASP A 512 -21.49 0.49 -12.62
N GLY A 513 -22.77 0.81 -12.40
CA GLY A 513 -23.85 -0.14 -12.18
C GLY A 513 -23.98 -0.61 -10.73
N SER A 514 -23.38 0.10 -9.76
CA SER A 514 -23.47 -0.14 -8.32
C SER A 514 -24.92 -0.06 -7.80
N GLY A 515 -25.76 0.75 -8.44
CA GLY A 515 -27.10 1.10 -7.93
C GLY A 515 -27.12 2.38 -7.09
N ARG A 516 -26.05 3.16 -7.14
CA ARG A 516 -25.96 4.56 -6.70
C ARG A 516 -25.46 5.42 -7.85
N ASN A 517 -25.73 6.71 -7.79
CA ASN A 517 -25.22 7.64 -8.79
C ASN A 517 -23.70 7.80 -8.59
N ASP A 518 -22.93 8.03 -9.66
CA ASP A 518 -21.49 8.25 -9.60
C ASP A 518 -21.17 9.49 -8.72
N GLU A 519 -20.24 9.33 -7.77
CA GLU A 519 -19.92 10.34 -6.75
C GLU A 519 -18.45 10.80 -6.76
N ALA A 520 -18.17 11.92 -6.08
CA ALA A 520 -16.81 12.35 -5.74
C ALA A 520 -16.72 12.89 -4.31
N ILE A 521 -15.74 12.39 -3.55
CA ILE A 521 -15.49 12.76 -2.14
C ILE A 521 -14.20 13.58 -2.04
N SER A 522 -14.32 14.85 -1.63
CA SER A 522 -13.17 15.73 -1.40
C SER A 522 -12.31 15.27 -0.23
N SER A 523 -10.98 15.44 -0.30
CA SER A 523 -10.16 15.41 0.92
C SER A 523 -10.62 16.48 1.93
N PRO A 524 -10.44 16.26 3.25
CA PRO A 524 -11.06 17.12 4.24
C PRO A 524 -10.37 18.49 4.34
N ILE A 525 -11.11 19.47 4.85
CA ILE A 525 -10.56 20.68 5.45
C ILE A 525 -10.70 20.51 6.96
N TRP A 526 -9.58 20.58 7.68
CA TRP A 526 -9.53 20.45 9.13
C TRP A 526 -9.58 21.85 9.77
N LEU A 527 -10.57 22.10 10.62
CA LEU A 527 -10.77 23.36 11.34
C LEU A 527 -10.59 23.15 12.85
N GLN A 528 -9.75 23.98 13.46
CA GLN A 528 -9.49 24.01 14.90
C GLN A 528 -10.02 25.31 15.53
N GLU A 529 -10.92 25.17 16.51
CA GLU A 529 -11.63 26.25 17.22
C GLU A 529 -11.51 26.12 18.75
#